data_AF-Q26FT1-F1
#
_entry.id   AF-Q26FT1-F1
#
_cell.length_a   1.000
_cell.length_b   1.000
_cell.length_c   1.000
_cell.angle_alpha   90.00
_cell.angle_beta   90.00
_cell.angle_gamma   90.00
#
_symmetry.space_group_name_H-M   'P 1'
#
loop_
_entity.id
_entity.type
_entity.pdbx_description
1 polymer ?
#
loop_
_entity_poly.entity_id
_entity_poly.type
_entity_poly.pdbx_seq_one_letter_code
_entity_poly.pdbx_strand_id
1 'polypeptide(L)'
;MLKNKPMKTANFLKMMMLFLAIGISSCSSNSTDDGGGNNGGTNGVTLESSKTRVYDNTLVNFTVRDANGANVSAQAVITVDGTAITGSSAILTGIGSKSVQATLGSDTSNTVSVDVINPSYTTKALIEDYTGAWCGWCPRISQGIIDVHNMSGGEDVIAVAVHNGDSMVFPLEANMRSQFGVTGFPTGILNRDARWASVSGDAMNIGQPMQLLTTVKPVGLAINSSVSGSTVNATVKVGFDLDQSGMKLVVVLLENGVVEAQTNYTNNFGGGSSIPNFVHNDILRASFTDIFGDVIPADQQVGGGVYSVDLSASASANSTDWDVVAFVVDATGEVVNVQKAAVGTNKDFD
;
A
#
# COMPACT_ATOMS: atom_id res chain seq x y z
N MET A 1 -6.65 -37.33 61.22
CA MET A 1 -6.21 -38.64 60.69
C MET A 1 -6.38 -38.62 59.17
N LEU A 2 -5.46 -39.28 58.43
CA LEU A 2 -5.29 -39.36 56.96
C LEU A 2 -4.40 -38.22 56.39
N LYS A 3 -3.07 -38.30 56.51
CA LYS A 3 -2.05 -39.03 55.69
C LYS A 3 -1.83 -38.45 54.28
N ASN A 4 -0.65 -37.82 54.15
CA ASN A 4 0.06 -37.42 52.93
C ASN A 4 0.14 -38.51 51.84
N LYS A 5 0.16 -38.07 50.57
CA LYS A 5 1.20 -38.51 49.61
C LYS A 5 1.35 -37.51 48.44
N PRO A 6 2.58 -37.01 48.17
CA PRO A 6 2.87 -36.20 46.99
C PRO A 6 3.22 -37.08 45.78
N MET A 7 2.84 -36.63 44.58
CA MET A 7 3.12 -37.34 43.33
C MET A 7 4.29 -36.70 42.57
N LYS A 8 5.35 -37.50 42.52
CA LYS A 8 6.60 -37.50 41.75
C LYS A 8 6.74 -36.56 40.54
N THR A 9 7.83 -35.81 40.59
CA THR A 9 8.65 -35.28 39.48
C THR A 9 9.11 -36.39 38.52
N ALA A 10 9.08 -36.10 37.21
CA ALA A 10 9.81 -36.86 36.20
C ALA A 10 10.70 -35.90 35.40
N ASN A 11 12.01 -36.09 35.56
CA ASN A 11 13.08 -35.50 34.77
C ASN A 11 12.98 -36.00 33.31
N PHE A 12 13.03 -35.09 32.34
CA PHE A 12 13.42 -35.44 30.98
C PHE A 12 14.74 -34.74 30.64
N LEU A 13 15.78 -35.56 30.62
CA LEU A 13 17.17 -35.26 30.30
C LEU A 13 17.47 -35.75 28.89
N LYS A 14 18.40 -35.06 28.19
CA LYS A 14 19.04 -35.35 26.88
C LYS A 14 18.42 -34.53 25.73
N MET A 15 19.18 -33.93 24.81
CA MET A 15 20.58 -34.07 24.46
C MET A 15 21.03 -32.78 23.76
N MET A 16 22.13 -32.20 24.25
CA MET A 16 22.86 -31.11 23.60
C MET A 16 23.83 -31.76 22.61
N MET A 17 23.79 -31.41 21.33
CA MET A 17 24.86 -31.75 20.39
C MET A 17 25.36 -30.48 19.70
N LEU A 18 26.58 -30.15 20.14
CA LEU A 18 27.51 -29.16 19.63
C LEU A 18 28.27 -29.81 18.47
N PHE A 19 28.32 -29.17 17.30
CA PHE A 19 29.37 -29.44 16.31
C PHE A 19 29.93 -28.12 15.80
N LEU A 20 31.18 -27.86 16.19
CA LEU A 20 32.01 -26.76 15.75
C LEU A 20 33.26 -27.33 15.07
N ALA A 21 33.31 -27.09 13.75
CA ALA A 21 34.44 -26.61 12.93
C ALA A 21 35.62 -27.49 12.47
N ILE A 22 36.12 -27.02 11.30
CA ILE A 22 37.44 -27.13 10.64
C ILE A 22 37.64 -28.38 9.76
N GLY A 23 38.06 -28.31 8.49
CA GLY A 23 38.42 -27.21 7.59
C GLY A 23 39.02 -27.77 6.27
N ILE A 24 38.99 -26.92 5.22
CA ILE A 24 39.81 -26.86 3.99
C ILE A 24 40.19 -28.15 3.21
N SER A 25 39.82 -28.19 1.92
CA SER A 25 40.77 -28.33 0.80
C SER A 25 40.12 -28.04 -0.56
N SER A 26 40.84 -27.24 -1.34
CA SER A 26 40.67 -26.95 -2.76
C SER A 26 40.82 -28.21 -3.63
N CYS A 27 40.08 -28.30 -4.74
CA CYS A 27 40.63 -28.64 -6.05
C CYS A 27 39.55 -28.58 -7.14
N SER A 28 39.95 -27.96 -8.26
CA SER A 28 39.28 -27.96 -9.56
C SER A 28 39.20 -29.37 -10.16
N SER A 29 38.10 -29.65 -10.86
CA SER A 29 38.15 -30.44 -12.10
C SER A 29 36.84 -30.27 -12.88
N ASN A 30 36.98 -29.81 -14.12
CA ASN A 30 36.01 -29.96 -15.21
C ASN A 30 35.41 -31.37 -15.24
N SER A 31 34.11 -31.46 -15.49
CA SER A 31 33.47 -32.58 -16.15
C SER A 31 32.22 -32.04 -16.87
N THR A 32 32.19 -32.23 -18.19
CA THR A 32 31.06 -31.94 -19.10
C THR A 32 30.07 -33.09 -19.15
N ASP A 33 28.91 -32.79 -19.78
CA ASP A 33 27.77 -33.61 -20.22
C ASP A 33 26.61 -33.85 -19.24
N ASP A 34 25.34 -33.81 -19.65
CA ASP A 34 24.62 -33.07 -20.71
C ASP A 34 23.10 -33.28 -20.52
N GLY A 35 22.28 -32.34 -21.03
CA GLY A 35 20.82 -32.45 -21.24
C GLY A 35 19.93 -31.81 -20.16
N GLY A 36 19.05 -30.83 -20.40
CA GLY A 36 18.43 -30.23 -21.60
C GLY A 36 16.95 -29.95 -21.25
N GLY A 37 16.23 -28.88 -21.65
CA GLY A 37 16.43 -27.66 -22.44
C GLY A 37 15.43 -26.60 -21.91
N ASN A 38 15.47 -25.32 -22.27
CA ASN A 38 15.43 -24.77 -23.62
C ASN A 38 16.25 -23.46 -23.66
N ASN A 39 17.44 -23.54 -24.26
CA ASN A 39 18.37 -22.42 -24.42
C ASN A 39 18.66 -22.29 -25.93
N GLY A 40 18.15 -21.23 -26.56
CA GLY A 40 18.46 -20.86 -27.94
C GLY A 40 19.60 -19.85 -27.95
N GLY A 41 20.73 -20.20 -28.57
CA GLY A 41 22.05 -19.52 -28.53
C GLY A 41 22.07 -18.03 -28.88
N THR A 42 23.13 -17.28 -28.59
CA THR A 42 24.52 -17.47 -29.06
C THR A 42 25.57 -16.89 -28.10
N ASN A 43 26.84 -17.18 -28.33
CA ASN A 43 27.99 -16.56 -27.67
C ASN A 43 27.80 -15.06 -27.36
N GLY A 44 27.78 -14.74 -26.07
CA GLY A 44 28.71 -13.75 -25.52
C GLY A 44 28.23 -12.34 -25.25
N VAL A 45 26.94 -12.02 -25.36
CA VAL A 45 26.41 -10.72 -24.91
C VAL A 45 25.01 -10.89 -24.30
N THR A 46 24.76 -10.29 -23.13
CA THR A 46 23.44 -10.24 -22.49
C THR A 46 23.04 -8.79 -22.24
N LEU A 47 21.79 -8.47 -22.52
CA LEU A 47 21.16 -7.19 -22.26
C LEU A 47 20.14 -7.34 -21.14
N GLU A 48 20.25 -6.46 -20.15
CA GLU A 48 19.33 -6.32 -19.02
C GLU A 48 18.73 -4.91 -19.06
N SER A 49 17.42 -4.79 -18.80
CA SER A 49 16.78 -3.51 -18.53
C SER A 49 16.59 -3.33 -17.04
N SER A 50 16.78 -2.09 -16.56
CA SER A 50 16.47 -1.71 -15.18
C SER A 50 14.98 -1.88 -14.82
N LYS A 51 14.09 -1.85 -15.82
CA LYS A 51 12.63 -2.04 -15.66
C LYS A 51 12.05 -2.71 -16.89
N THR A 52 11.07 -3.57 -16.70
CA THR A 52 10.32 -4.24 -17.79
C THR A 52 9.00 -3.57 -18.09
N ARG A 53 8.55 -2.65 -17.23
CA ARG A 53 7.33 -1.85 -17.39
C ARG A 53 7.53 -0.46 -16.82
N VAL A 54 7.11 0.58 -17.52
CA VAL A 54 7.26 1.99 -17.14
C VAL A 54 6.09 2.84 -17.61
N TYR A 55 5.90 4.01 -17.00
CA TYR A 55 5.03 5.03 -17.56
C TYR A 55 5.66 5.70 -18.78
N ASP A 56 4.82 6.28 -19.63
CA ASP A 56 5.27 7.11 -20.75
C ASP A 56 6.22 8.22 -20.29
N ASN A 57 7.17 8.57 -21.14
CA ASN A 57 8.21 9.58 -20.87
C ASN A 57 9.10 9.26 -19.65
N THR A 58 9.38 7.98 -19.40
CA THR A 58 10.27 7.52 -18.32
C THR A 58 11.66 7.16 -18.84
N LEU A 59 12.70 7.58 -18.12
CA LEU A 59 14.08 7.15 -18.37
C LEU A 59 14.27 5.69 -17.94
N VAL A 60 14.74 4.85 -18.86
CA VAL A 60 15.11 3.46 -18.63
C VAL A 60 16.60 3.28 -18.87
N ASN A 61 17.26 2.61 -17.92
CA ASN A 61 18.68 2.24 -18.04
C ASN A 61 18.82 0.80 -18.51
N PHE A 62 19.85 0.57 -19.33
CA PHE A 62 20.19 -0.72 -19.91
C PHE A 62 21.62 -1.11 -19.51
N THR A 63 21.82 -2.38 -19.21
CA THR A 63 23.12 -2.95 -18.91
C THR A 63 23.44 -4.04 -19.91
N VAL A 64 24.59 -3.90 -20.59
CA VAL A 64 25.10 -4.91 -21.52
C VAL A 64 26.28 -5.60 -20.86
N ARG A 65 26.27 -6.94 -20.84
CA ARG A 65 27.34 -7.77 -20.28
C ARG A 65 27.93 -8.66 -21.36
N ASP A 66 29.24 -8.86 -21.34
CA ASP A 66 29.92 -9.81 -22.23
C ASP A 66 29.77 -11.27 -21.73
N ALA A 67 30.40 -12.21 -22.44
CA ALA A 67 30.43 -13.64 -22.09
C ALA A 67 30.99 -13.93 -20.70
N ASN A 68 31.84 -13.05 -20.17
CA ASN A 68 32.47 -13.18 -18.85
C ASN A 68 31.66 -12.46 -17.76
N GLY A 69 30.52 -11.85 -18.11
CA GLY A 69 29.68 -11.06 -17.22
C GLY A 69 30.17 -9.62 -16.99
N ALA A 70 31.22 -9.18 -17.68
CA ALA A 70 31.76 -7.82 -17.55
C ALA A 70 30.82 -6.80 -18.19
N ASN A 71 30.60 -5.66 -17.52
CA ASN A 71 29.76 -4.59 -18.05
C ASN A 71 30.47 -3.91 -19.22
N VAL A 72 29.87 -4.02 -20.40
CA VAL A 72 30.34 -3.49 -21.68
C VAL A 72 29.34 -2.52 -22.32
N SER A 73 28.45 -1.92 -21.51
CA SER A 73 27.43 -0.97 -21.97
C SER A 73 27.99 0.22 -22.76
N ALA A 74 29.20 0.67 -22.45
CA ALA A 74 29.81 1.82 -23.13
C ALA A 74 30.38 1.47 -24.51
N GLN A 75 30.62 0.19 -24.78
CA GLN A 75 31.19 -0.33 -26.03
C GLN A 75 30.10 -0.90 -26.96
N ALA A 76 28.93 -1.23 -26.40
CA ALA A 76 27.81 -1.77 -27.15
C ALA A 76 26.97 -0.65 -27.81
N VAL A 77 26.37 -0.98 -28.94
CA VAL A 77 25.33 -0.16 -29.57
C VAL A 77 23.97 -0.71 -29.15
N ILE A 78 23.23 0.06 -28.34
CA ILE A 78 21.87 -0.30 -27.92
C ILE A 78 20.88 0.31 -28.91
N THR A 79 19.86 -0.46 -29.26
CA THR A 79 18.75 -0.04 -30.12
C THR A 79 17.43 -0.19 -29.38
N VAL A 80 16.52 0.76 -29.58
CA VAL A 80 15.11 0.70 -29.15
C VAL A 80 14.25 0.75 -30.40
N ASP A 81 13.42 -0.25 -30.62
CA ASP A 81 12.61 -0.46 -31.83
C ASP A 81 13.46 -0.34 -33.12
N GLY A 82 14.68 -0.88 -33.08
CA GLY A 82 15.65 -0.85 -34.18
C GLY A 82 16.39 0.48 -34.37
N THR A 83 16.07 1.52 -33.59
CA THR A 83 16.75 2.81 -33.65
C THR A 83 17.84 2.89 -32.58
N ALA A 84 19.09 3.17 -32.98
CA ALA A 84 20.21 3.29 -32.05
C ALA A 84 20.04 4.47 -31.09
N ILE A 85 20.34 4.24 -29.82
CA ILE A 85 20.35 5.28 -28.78
C ILE A 85 21.78 5.73 -28.47
N THR A 86 21.93 6.91 -27.86
CA THR A 86 23.22 7.38 -27.36
C THR A 86 23.40 6.95 -25.90
N GLY A 87 24.51 6.27 -25.61
CA GLY A 87 24.79 5.74 -24.27
C GLY A 87 23.91 4.52 -23.93
N SER A 88 23.73 4.28 -22.64
CA SER A 88 23.06 3.08 -22.12
C SER A 88 21.73 3.37 -21.44
N SER A 89 21.07 4.47 -21.81
CA SER A 89 19.78 4.88 -21.26
C SER A 89 18.96 5.59 -22.30
N ALA A 90 17.64 5.40 -22.28
CA ALA A 90 16.72 6.10 -23.16
C ALA A 90 15.46 6.52 -22.41
N ILE A 91 14.91 7.68 -22.78
CA ILE A 91 13.54 8.04 -22.40
C ILE A 91 12.62 7.26 -23.35
N LEU A 92 11.87 6.31 -22.81
CA LEU A 92 10.93 5.54 -23.60
C LEU A 92 9.63 6.32 -23.75
N THR A 93 9.17 6.45 -24.99
CA THR A 93 7.94 7.17 -25.32
C THR A 93 7.01 6.36 -26.20
N GLY A 94 5.71 6.65 -26.09
CA GLY A 94 4.63 6.06 -26.86
C GLY A 94 4.22 4.69 -26.32
N ILE A 95 2.94 4.56 -26.00
CA ILE A 95 2.37 3.37 -25.37
C ILE A 95 2.62 2.09 -26.20
N GLY A 96 2.94 1.00 -25.51
CA GLY A 96 3.20 -0.32 -26.09
C GLY A 96 4.54 -0.90 -25.69
N SER A 97 4.78 -2.14 -26.12
CA SER A 97 6.05 -2.83 -25.91
C SER A 97 7.15 -2.23 -26.78
N LYS A 98 8.29 -1.92 -26.17
CA LYS A 98 9.52 -1.45 -26.80
C LYS A 98 10.53 -2.58 -26.86
N SER A 99 10.98 -2.90 -28.07
CA SER A 99 11.97 -3.95 -28.30
C SER A 99 13.38 -3.37 -28.18
N VAL A 100 14.15 -3.85 -27.21
CA VAL A 100 15.51 -3.39 -26.95
C VAL A 100 16.51 -4.50 -27.23
N GLN A 101 17.54 -4.20 -28.01
CA GLN A 101 18.65 -5.10 -28.33
C GLN A 101 19.97 -4.34 -28.28
N ALA A 102 21.06 -5.05 -28.02
CA ALA A 102 22.41 -4.51 -28.06
C ALA A 102 23.29 -5.32 -29.01
N THR A 103 24.24 -4.64 -29.66
CA THR A 103 25.30 -5.28 -30.44
C THR A 103 26.67 -4.87 -29.92
N LEU A 104 27.58 -5.83 -29.80
CA LEU A 104 28.98 -5.62 -29.45
C LEU A 104 29.85 -6.30 -30.50
N GLY A 105 30.45 -5.51 -31.39
CA GLY A 105 31.16 -6.07 -32.55
C GLY A 105 30.19 -6.84 -33.47
N SER A 106 30.38 -8.16 -33.58
CA SER A 106 29.49 -9.05 -34.35
C SER A 106 28.42 -9.75 -33.51
N ASP A 107 28.50 -9.63 -32.19
CA ASP A 107 27.62 -10.35 -31.28
C ASP A 107 26.37 -9.53 -30.98
N THR A 108 25.21 -10.19 -31.00
CA THR A 108 23.91 -9.59 -30.69
C THR A 108 23.39 -10.17 -29.38
N SER A 109 22.87 -9.32 -28.51
CA SER A 109 22.27 -9.73 -27.24
C SER A 109 20.92 -10.44 -27.42
N ASN A 110 20.36 -10.93 -26.32
CA ASN A 110 18.92 -11.17 -26.23
C ASN A 110 18.11 -9.88 -26.49
N THR A 111 16.87 -10.05 -26.90
CA THR A 111 15.88 -8.96 -26.95
C THR A 111 15.21 -8.81 -25.58
N VAL A 112 15.15 -7.58 -25.08
CA VAL A 112 14.36 -7.21 -23.89
C VAL A 112 13.14 -6.42 -24.32
N SER A 113 11.97 -6.80 -23.83
CA SER A 113 10.74 -6.02 -23.98
C SER A 113 10.58 -5.10 -22.78
N VAL A 114 10.32 -3.81 -23.04
CA VAL A 114 9.89 -2.86 -22.01
C VAL A 114 8.52 -2.31 -22.37
N ASP A 115 7.52 -2.55 -21.53
CA ASP A 115 6.17 -2.07 -21.74
C ASP A 115 6.02 -0.63 -21.26
N VAL A 116 5.65 0.27 -22.17
CA VAL A 116 5.32 1.67 -21.85
C VAL A 116 3.80 1.79 -21.72
N ILE A 117 3.32 2.24 -20.56
CA ILE A 117 1.89 2.31 -20.23
C ILE A 117 1.47 3.71 -19.78
N ASN A 118 0.16 3.97 -19.85
CA ASN A 118 -0.45 5.04 -19.07
C ASN A 118 -0.72 4.54 -17.65
N PRO A 119 -0.81 5.44 -16.66
CA PRO A 119 -1.36 5.11 -15.35
C PRO A 119 -2.74 4.47 -15.51
N SER A 120 -2.94 3.31 -14.88
CA SER A 120 -4.20 2.57 -14.99
C SER A 120 -5.23 2.97 -13.94
N TYR A 121 -4.81 3.65 -12.87
CA TYR A 121 -5.64 3.88 -11.67
C TYR A 121 -5.73 5.36 -11.30
N THR A 122 -6.89 5.77 -10.82
CA THR A 122 -7.04 7.09 -10.20
C THR A 122 -6.25 7.17 -8.90
N THR A 123 -5.58 8.29 -8.70
CA THR A 123 -4.88 8.60 -7.46
C THR A 123 -5.87 9.11 -6.41
N LYS A 124 -5.89 8.47 -5.25
CA LYS A 124 -6.70 8.85 -4.11
C LYS A 124 -5.83 9.12 -2.89
N ALA A 125 -6.38 9.82 -1.91
CA ALA A 125 -5.68 10.17 -0.67
C ALA A 125 -6.51 9.79 0.55
N LEU A 126 -5.84 9.53 1.67
CA LEU A 126 -6.46 9.18 2.94
C LEU A 126 -6.30 10.33 3.94
N ILE A 127 -7.38 10.66 4.65
CA ILE A 127 -7.40 11.45 5.88
C ILE A 127 -7.74 10.52 7.03
N GLU A 128 -6.86 10.38 8.01
CA GLU A 128 -7.20 9.82 9.32
C GLU A 128 -7.48 10.98 10.30
N ASP A 129 -8.75 11.15 10.71
CA ASP A 129 -9.22 12.15 11.67
C ASP A 129 -9.24 11.56 13.08
N TYR A 130 -8.25 11.88 13.90
CA TYR A 130 -8.23 11.53 15.32
C TYR A 130 -9.10 12.52 16.07
N THR A 131 -10.24 12.02 16.59
CA THR A 131 -11.37 12.85 17.03
C THR A 131 -12.09 12.31 18.28
N GLY A 132 -13.14 13.01 18.71
CA GLY A 132 -14.05 12.57 19.77
C GLY A 132 -15.24 13.52 19.96
N ALA A 133 -16.40 12.99 20.34
CA ALA A 133 -17.63 13.78 20.54
C ALA A 133 -17.48 14.87 21.63
N TRP A 134 -16.58 14.64 22.60
CA TRP A 134 -16.26 15.59 23.69
C TRP A 134 -15.29 16.72 23.27
N CYS A 135 -14.66 16.62 22.10
CA CYS A 135 -13.60 17.52 21.68
C CYS A 135 -14.15 18.77 20.99
N GLY A 136 -14.08 19.92 21.67
CA GLY A 136 -14.64 21.17 21.16
C GLY A 136 -14.01 21.70 19.86
N TRP A 137 -12.75 21.39 19.57
CA TRP A 137 -12.09 21.82 18.33
C TRP A 137 -12.28 20.86 17.16
N CYS A 138 -12.76 19.63 17.41
CA CYS A 138 -12.91 18.58 16.41
C CYS A 138 -13.91 18.90 15.27
N PRO A 139 -14.98 19.69 15.48
CA PRO A 139 -15.85 20.13 14.38
C PRO A 139 -15.10 20.79 13.20
N ARG A 140 -13.93 21.39 13.43
CA ARG A 140 -13.11 21.96 12.34
C ARG A 140 -12.62 20.90 11.36
N ILE A 141 -12.23 19.70 11.81
CA ILE A 141 -11.77 18.65 10.88
C ILE A 141 -12.95 18.08 10.11
N SER A 142 -14.08 17.84 10.77
CA SER A 142 -15.30 17.41 10.08
C SER A 142 -15.75 18.42 9.02
N GLN A 143 -15.70 19.72 9.32
CA GLN A 143 -15.95 20.77 8.33
C GLN A 143 -14.90 20.76 7.21
N GLY A 144 -13.61 20.59 7.56
CA GLY A 144 -12.54 20.50 6.57
C GLY A 144 -12.72 19.35 5.58
N ILE A 145 -13.19 18.18 6.04
CA ILE A 145 -13.50 17.03 5.16
C ILE A 145 -14.63 17.39 4.20
N ILE A 146 -15.71 18.00 4.70
CA ILE A 146 -16.82 18.49 3.86
C ILE A 146 -16.31 19.49 2.82
N ASP A 147 -15.44 20.43 3.23
CA ASP A 147 -14.88 21.44 2.34
C ASP A 147 -13.99 20.80 1.26
N VAL A 148 -13.20 19.79 1.60
CA VAL A 148 -12.41 19.00 0.64
C VAL A 148 -13.34 18.29 -0.36
N HIS A 149 -14.38 17.60 0.12
CA HIS A 149 -15.32 16.88 -0.74
C HIS A 149 -16.13 17.80 -1.67
N ASN A 150 -16.27 19.08 -1.31
CA ASN A 150 -16.91 20.09 -2.17
C ASN A 150 -15.97 20.64 -3.28
N MET A 151 -14.68 20.31 -3.25
CA MET A 151 -13.74 20.63 -4.32
C MET A 151 -13.89 19.65 -5.49
N SER A 152 -13.56 20.09 -6.71
CA SER A 152 -13.48 19.19 -7.86
C SER A 152 -12.42 18.11 -7.63
N GLY A 153 -12.80 16.82 -7.72
CA GLY A 153 -11.92 15.69 -7.41
C GLY A 153 -11.79 15.41 -5.91
N GLY A 154 -12.48 16.17 -5.06
CA GLY A 154 -12.45 16.00 -3.62
C GLY A 154 -12.98 14.64 -3.15
N GLU A 155 -13.85 14.01 -3.93
CA GLU A 155 -14.38 12.67 -3.69
C GLU A 155 -13.31 11.57 -3.67
N ASP A 156 -12.14 11.83 -4.26
CA ASP A 156 -10.97 10.93 -4.22
C ASP A 156 -10.15 11.09 -2.93
N VAL A 157 -10.56 11.98 -2.01
CA VAL A 157 -9.99 12.07 -0.67
C VAL A 157 -10.91 11.34 0.31
N ILE A 158 -10.43 10.22 0.83
CA ILE A 158 -11.19 9.30 1.67
C ILE A 158 -10.88 9.58 3.14
N ALA A 159 -11.91 9.76 3.96
CA ALA A 159 -11.76 10.00 5.39
C ALA A 159 -11.98 8.73 6.21
N VAL A 160 -11.31 8.66 7.36
CA VAL A 160 -11.50 7.66 8.41
C VAL A 160 -11.45 8.39 9.76
N ALA A 161 -12.55 8.40 10.50
CA ALA A 161 -12.65 9.00 11.82
C ALA A 161 -12.26 7.99 12.91
N VAL A 162 -11.17 8.28 13.62
CA VAL A 162 -10.60 7.48 14.70
C VAL A 162 -10.99 8.12 16.03
N HIS A 163 -12.10 7.66 16.59
CA HIS A 163 -12.67 8.21 17.82
C HIS A 163 -11.94 7.74 19.09
N ASN A 164 -11.77 8.66 20.04
CA ASN A 164 -11.22 8.42 21.37
C ASN A 164 -12.21 8.86 22.46
N GLY A 165 -12.31 8.08 23.55
CA GLY A 165 -12.98 8.51 24.78
C GLY A 165 -14.51 8.67 24.72
N ASP A 166 -15.19 8.12 23.72
CA ASP A 166 -16.64 8.17 23.56
C ASP A 166 -17.24 6.80 23.14
N SER A 167 -18.52 6.77 22.74
CA SER A 167 -19.23 5.54 22.38
C SER A 167 -18.73 4.90 21.07
N MET A 168 -17.94 5.63 20.29
CA MET A 168 -17.54 5.31 18.93
C MET A 168 -16.09 4.83 18.83
N VAL A 169 -15.44 4.57 19.97
CA VAL A 169 -14.02 4.19 20.05
C VAL A 169 -13.72 2.88 19.32
N PHE A 170 -12.68 2.91 18.49
CA PHE A 170 -12.09 1.71 17.91
C PHE A 170 -11.10 1.05 18.88
N PRO A 171 -11.12 -0.29 19.08
CA PRO A 171 -10.24 -0.96 20.05
C PRO A 171 -8.74 -0.70 19.92
N LEU A 172 -8.23 -0.46 18.70
CA LEU A 172 -6.80 -0.18 18.47
C LEU A 172 -6.49 1.32 18.31
N GLU A 173 -7.42 2.22 18.67
CA GLU A 173 -7.18 3.67 18.59
C GLU A 173 -5.89 4.07 19.31
N ALA A 174 -5.66 3.59 20.54
CA ALA A 174 -4.47 3.95 21.30
C ALA A 174 -3.16 3.50 20.61
N ASN A 175 -3.18 2.35 19.93
CA ASN A 175 -2.04 1.85 19.15
C ASN A 175 -1.78 2.77 17.95
N MET A 176 -2.82 3.11 17.18
CA MET A 176 -2.70 4.04 16.05
C MET A 176 -2.17 5.40 16.52
N ARG A 177 -2.77 5.94 17.58
CA ARG A 177 -2.39 7.22 18.16
C ARG A 177 -0.93 7.25 18.60
N SER A 178 -0.45 6.17 19.22
CA SER A 178 0.96 6.01 19.58
C SER A 178 1.87 5.91 18.36
N GLN A 179 1.49 5.13 17.35
CA GLN A 179 2.28 4.92 16.13
C GLN A 179 2.54 6.24 15.39
N PHE A 180 1.52 7.10 15.29
CA PHE A 180 1.61 8.35 14.55
C PHE A 180 1.87 9.59 15.44
N GLY A 181 2.26 9.36 16.71
CA GLY A 181 2.65 10.42 17.63
C GLY A 181 1.53 11.43 17.93
N VAL A 182 0.28 11.00 17.92
CA VAL A 182 -0.87 11.88 18.17
C VAL A 182 -1.04 12.10 19.68
N THR A 183 -0.84 13.33 20.14
CA THR A 183 -0.86 13.69 21.56
C THR A 183 -2.05 14.58 21.95
N GLY A 184 -2.91 14.94 21.00
CA GLY A 184 -4.04 15.81 21.24
C GLY A 184 -5.07 15.75 20.11
N PHE A 185 -6.27 16.23 20.42
CA PHE A 185 -7.44 16.20 19.55
C PHE A 185 -7.94 17.62 19.23
N PRO A 186 -8.39 17.89 17.99
CA PRO A 186 -8.29 16.98 16.84
C PRO A 186 -6.85 16.87 16.33
N THR A 187 -6.56 15.78 15.62
CA THR A 187 -5.40 15.67 14.73
C THR A 187 -5.83 15.01 13.44
N GLY A 188 -5.63 15.67 12.29
CA GLY A 188 -5.75 15.04 10.98
C GLY A 188 -4.38 14.58 10.48
N ILE A 189 -4.30 13.39 9.92
CA ILE A 189 -3.09 12.86 9.27
C ILE A 189 -3.42 12.49 7.84
N LEU A 190 -2.62 12.97 6.90
CA LEU A 190 -2.76 12.73 5.48
C LEU A 190 -1.80 11.61 5.05
N ASN A 191 -2.33 10.58 4.39
CA ASN A 191 -1.58 9.41 3.91
C ASN A 191 -0.60 8.79 4.94
N ARG A 192 -0.90 8.89 6.24
CA ARG A 192 0.00 8.46 7.33
C ARG A 192 1.40 9.09 7.33
N ASP A 193 1.57 10.19 6.60
CA ASP A 193 2.84 10.91 6.42
C ASP A 193 2.77 12.27 7.13
N ALA A 194 1.91 13.16 6.64
CA ALA A 194 1.90 14.56 7.05
C ALA A 194 0.70 14.91 7.95
N ARG A 195 0.92 15.76 8.94
CA ARG A 195 -0.20 16.36 9.69
C ARG A 195 -0.98 17.34 8.80
N TRP A 196 -2.29 17.26 8.89
CA TRP A 196 -3.17 18.22 8.25
C TRP A 196 -3.20 19.52 9.05
N ALA A 197 -2.79 20.62 8.45
CA ALA A 197 -2.65 21.89 9.12
C ALA A 197 -4.00 22.60 9.25
N SER A 198 -4.27 23.16 10.43
CA SER A 198 -5.32 24.17 10.60
C SER A 198 -4.84 25.51 10.06
N VAL A 199 -5.71 26.23 9.35
CA VAL A 199 -5.45 27.62 8.94
C VAL A 199 -6.05 28.61 9.95
N SER A 200 -7.04 28.20 10.72
CA SER A 200 -7.66 28.99 11.78
C SER A 200 -8.30 28.09 12.85
N GLY A 201 -8.96 28.70 13.85
CA GLY A 201 -9.79 27.97 14.81
C GLY A 201 -10.93 27.18 14.16
N ASP A 202 -11.38 27.60 12.97
CA ASP A 202 -12.58 27.10 12.30
C ASP A 202 -12.29 26.32 11.00
N ALA A 203 -11.10 26.45 10.39
CA ALA A 203 -10.82 25.88 9.07
C ALA A 203 -9.50 25.11 8.96
N MET A 204 -9.51 24.06 8.13
CA MET A 204 -8.33 23.27 7.74
C MET A 204 -7.77 23.72 6.39
N ASN A 205 -6.50 23.44 6.12
CA ASN A 205 -5.87 23.72 4.83
C ASN A 205 -6.29 22.67 3.78
N ILE A 206 -7.41 22.90 3.08
CA ILE A 206 -7.93 21.96 2.08
C ILE A 206 -6.96 21.73 0.89
N GLY A 207 -6.00 22.63 0.67
CA GLY A 207 -5.00 22.47 -0.39
C GLY A 207 -4.04 21.30 -0.15
N GLN A 208 -3.78 20.92 1.11
CA GLN A 208 -2.88 19.80 1.42
C GLN A 208 -3.40 18.45 0.92
N PRO A 209 -4.63 17.99 1.27
CA PRO A 209 -5.15 16.74 0.74
C PRO A 209 -5.35 16.79 -0.78
N MET A 210 -5.81 17.93 -1.33
CA MET A 210 -6.00 18.05 -2.79
C MET A 210 -4.70 17.92 -3.59
N GLN A 211 -3.57 18.39 -3.05
CA GLN A 211 -2.26 18.25 -3.70
C GLN A 211 -1.83 16.78 -3.82
N LEU A 212 -2.25 15.91 -2.90
CA LEU A 212 -1.90 14.48 -2.93
C LEU A 212 -2.48 13.76 -4.15
N LEU A 213 -3.58 14.28 -4.72
CA LEU A 213 -4.24 13.73 -5.90
C LEU A 213 -3.46 13.99 -7.21
N THR A 214 -2.47 14.87 -7.18
CA THR A 214 -1.71 15.28 -8.39
C THR A 214 -0.56 14.35 -8.74
N THR A 215 -0.23 13.40 -7.86
CA THR A 215 0.91 12.49 -8.04
C THR A 215 0.42 11.08 -8.33
N VAL A 216 0.63 10.64 -9.58
CA VAL A 216 0.30 9.29 -10.04
C VAL A 216 0.81 8.22 -9.08
N LYS A 217 -0.05 7.23 -8.80
CA LYS A 217 0.27 6.08 -7.93
C LYS A 217 0.31 4.79 -8.74
N PRO A 218 1.29 3.91 -8.47
CA PRO A 218 1.48 2.67 -9.23
C PRO A 218 0.58 1.52 -8.78
N VAL A 219 -0.38 1.78 -7.89
CA VAL A 219 -1.27 0.76 -7.33
C VAL A 219 -2.71 1.24 -7.37
N GLY A 220 -3.62 0.33 -7.69
CA GLY A 220 -5.07 0.53 -7.64
C GLY A 220 -5.70 -0.51 -6.73
N LEU A 221 -6.89 -0.18 -6.20
CA LEU A 221 -7.64 -1.10 -5.34
C LEU A 221 -9.07 -1.30 -5.85
N ALA A 222 -9.53 -2.54 -5.75
CA ALA A 222 -10.92 -2.93 -5.97
C ALA A 222 -11.46 -3.65 -4.73
N ILE A 223 -12.75 -3.43 -4.45
CA ILE A 223 -13.43 -3.95 -3.26
C ILE A 223 -14.76 -4.55 -3.69
N ASN A 224 -14.94 -5.83 -3.39
CA ASN A 224 -16.25 -6.48 -3.47
C ASN A 224 -16.62 -6.99 -2.08
N SER A 225 -17.78 -6.63 -1.56
CA SER A 225 -18.16 -7.00 -0.19
C SER A 225 -19.59 -7.49 -0.06
N SER A 226 -19.83 -8.26 0.99
CA SER A 226 -21.15 -8.79 1.36
C SER A 226 -21.29 -8.87 2.88
N VAL A 227 -22.54 -8.97 3.35
CA VAL A 227 -22.85 -9.13 4.77
C VAL A 227 -23.52 -10.47 5.03
N SER A 228 -23.07 -11.15 6.07
CA SER A 228 -23.71 -12.35 6.61
C SER A 228 -23.85 -12.21 8.13
N GLY A 229 -25.06 -11.92 8.59
CA GLY A 229 -25.29 -11.57 10.00
C GLY A 229 -24.54 -10.29 10.39
N SER A 230 -23.70 -10.36 11.42
CA SER A 230 -22.82 -9.26 11.85
C SER A 230 -21.42 -9.30 11.24
N THR A 231 -21.19 -10.19 10.27
CA THR A 231 -19.89 -10.36 9.61
C THR A 231 -19.93 -9.75 8.23
N VAL A 232 -18.99 -8.85 7.96
CA VAL A 232 -18.72 -8.33 6.62
C VAL A 232 -17.61 -9.17 6.01
N ASN A 233 -17.86 -9.72 4.84
CA ASN A 233 -16.86 -10.42 4.04
C ASN A 233 -16.46 -9.50 2.87
N ALA A 234 -15.17 -9.41 2.58
CA ALA A 234 -14.66 -8.58 1.50
C ALA A 234 -13.59 -9.33 0.70
N THR A 235 -13.74 -9.35 -0.62
CA THR A 235 -12.65 -9.65 -1.55
C THR A 235 -12.01 -8.33 -1.93
N VAL A 236 -10.74 -8.14 -1.57
CA VAL A 236 -9.96 -6.96 -1.92
C VAL A 236 -8.90 -7.34 -2.93
N LYS A 237 -8.76 -6.53 -3.98
CA LYS A 237 -7.70 -6.68 -4.98
C LYS A 237 -6.80 -5.48 -4.99
N VAL A 238 -5.50 -5.72 -5.20
CA VAL A 238 -4.48 -4.70 -5.42
C VAL A 238 -3.88 -4.94 -6.80
N GLY A 239 -4.08 -4.01 -7.71
CA GLY A 239 -3.47 -4.03 -9.03
C GLY A 239 -2.20 -3.19 -9.04
N PHE A 240 -1.17 -3.66 -9.75
CA PHE A 240 0.13 -3.00 -9.82
C PHE A 240 0.42 -2.57 -11.26
N ASP A 241 0.57 -1.27 -11.49
CA ASP A 241 1.04 -0.77 -12.78
C ASP A 241 2.51 -1.12 -13.03
N LEU A 242 3.32 -1.03 -11.97
CA LEU A 242 4.77 -1.19 -11.99
C LEU A 242 5.20 -2.12 -10.85
N ASP A 243 6.37 -2.76 -10.99
CA ASP A 243 6.96 -3.54 -9.89
C ASP A 243 7.12 -2.67 -8.63
N GLN A 244 6.66 -3.20 -7.50
CA GLN A 244 6.77 -2.58 -6.17
C GLN A 244 7.49 -3.52 -5.20
N SER A 245 7.82 -3.03 -4.02
CA SER A 245 8.38 -3.85 -2.95
C SER A 245 7.96 -3.36 -1.58
N GLY A 246 7.84 -4.27 -0.63
CA GLY A 246 7.54 -3.94 0.77
C GLY A 246 6.11 -3.47 1.02
N MET A 247 5.20 -3.60 0.03
CA MET A 247 3.82 -3.16 0.16
C MET A 247 3.02 -4.02 1.14
N LYS A 248 2.15 -3.38 1.90
CA LYS A 248 1.20 -4.02 2.82
C LYS A 248 -0.21 -3.50 2.57
N LEU A 249 -1.19 -4.36 2.76
CA LEU A 249 -2.60 -4.04 2.61
C LEU A 249 -3.22 -3.77 3.99
N VAL A 250 -3.93 -2.65 4.12
CA VAL A 250 -4.78 -2.35 5.27
C VAL A 250 -6.23 -2.30 4.79
N VAL A 251 -7.12 -3.00 5.48
CA VAL A 251 -8.56 -2.98 5.18
C VAL A 251 -9.34 -2.76 6.46
N VAL A 252 -10.24 -1.78 6.46
CA VAL A 252 -11.04 -1.37 7.62
C VAL A 252 -12.52 -1.22 7.27
N LEU A 253 -13.37 -1.35 8.30
CA LEU A 253 -14.80 -1.12 8.22
C LEU A 253 -15.16 0.20 8.89
N LEU A 254 -15.93 1.02 8.19
CA LEU A 254 -16.46 2.29 8.68
C LEU A 254 -17.96 2.20 8.92
N GLU A 255 -18.48 3.03 9.83
CA GLU A 255 -19.90 3.26 10.07
C GLU A 255 -20.24 4.73 9.84
N ASN A 256 -21.36 4.98 9.16
CA ASN A 256 -21.88 6.32 8.93
C ASN A 256 -23.19 6.57 9.68
N GLY A 257 -23.55 7.84 9.82
CA GLY A 257 -24.88 8.25 10.25
C GLY A 257 -25.14 8.15 11.76
N VAL A 258 -24.10 8.00 12.60
CA VAL A 258 -24.30 7.94 14.06
C VAL A 258 -24.62 9.32 14.59
N VAL A 259 -25.79 9.48 15.21
CA VAL A 259 -26.23 10.75 15.78
C VAL A 259 -25.86 10.83 17.26
N GLU A 260 -24.91 11.70 17.59
CA GLU A 260 -24.49 11.99 18.97
C GLU A 260 -24.22 13.50 19.12
N ALA A 261 -24.26 14.02 20.34
CA ALA A 261 -23.97 15.43 20.58
C ALA A 261 -22.46 15.69 20.50
N GLN A 262 -22.05 16.68 19.71
CA GLN A 262 -20.66 17.10 19.57
C GLN A 262 -20.40 18.38 20.37
N THR A 263 -19.35 18.40 21.21
CA THR A 263 -18.85 19.63 21.83
C THR A 263 -18.24 20.54 20.77
N ASN A 264 -18.42 21.86 20.88
CA ASN A 264 -17.98 22.78 19.84
C ASN A 264 -17.44 24.11 20.40
N TYR A 265 -16.23 24.47 19.97
CA TYR A 265 -15.52 25.73 20.24
C TYR A 265 -15.30 26.53 18.95
N THR A 266 -15.84 26.05 17.83
CA THR A 266 -15.73 26.64 16.49
C THR A 266 -17.04 27.34 16.10
N ASN A 267 -17.00 28.15 15.06
CA ASN A 267 -18.18 28.73 14.41
C ASN A 267 -18.88 27.75 13.45
N ASN A 268 -18.32 26.56 13.25
CA ASN A 268 -18.90 25.55 12.37
C ASN A 268 -20.22 25.02 12.95
N PHE A 269 -21.08 24.49 12.07
CA PHE A 269 -22.37 23.89 12.45
C PHE A 269 -23.26 24.80 13.32
N GLY A 270 -23.19 26.13 13.08
CA GLY A 270 -24.02 27.13 13.77
C GLY A 270 -23.40 27.75 15.03
N GLY A 271 -22.17 27.37 15.42
CA GLY A 271 -21.40 28.08 16.45
C GLY A 271 -21.89 27.93 17.89
N GLY A 272 -22.88 27.07 18.14
CA GLY A 272 -23.31 26.72 19.50
C GLY A 272 -22.25 25.91 20.23
N SER A 273 -22.17 26.01 21.56
CA SER A 273 -21.18 25.29 22.39
C SER A 273 -21.32 23.76 22.38
N SER A 274 -22.48 23.28 21.93
CA SER A 274 -22.76 21.88 21.62
C SER A 274 -23.62 21.82 20.37
N ILE A 275 -23.41 20.80 19.54
CA ILE A 275 -24.19 20.48 18.35
C ILE A 275 -25.00 19.21 18.70
N PRO A 276 -26.25 19.32 19.15
CA PRO A 276 -26.95 18.20 19.80
C PRO A 276 -27.24 16.99 18.91
N ASN A 277 -27.42 17.23 17.61
CA ASN A 277 -27.75 16.19 16.62
C ASN A 277 -26.64 16.13 15.56
N PHE A 278 -25.39 16.08 16.00
CA PHE A 278 -24.27 15.97 15.06
C PHE A 278 -24.26 14.57 14.46
N VAL A 279 -24.06 14.48 13.15
CA VAL A 279 -24.00 13.21 12.42
C VAL A 279 -22.54 12.86 12.22
N HIS A 280 -22.08 11.83 12.92
CA HIS A 280 -20.75 11.27 12.77
C HIS A 280 -20.73 10.28 11.59
N ASN A 281 -19.77 10.45 10.70
CA ASN A 281 -19.55 9.62 9.52
C ASN A 281 -18.11 9.08 9.49
N ASP A 282 -17.86 8.14 8.59
CA ASP A 282 -16.54 7.55 8.34
C ASP A 282 -15.91 6.91 9.59
N ILE A 283 -16.74 6.46 10.53
CA ILE A 283 -16.26 6.11 11.85
C ILE A 283 -15.62 4.73 11.84
N LEU A 284 -14.35 4.63 12.22
CA LEU A 284 -13.62 3.37 12.27
C LEU A 284 -14.24 2.41 13.30
N ARG A 285 -14.65 1.22 12.85
CA ARG A 285 -15.29 0.20 13.70
C ARG A 285 -14.52 -1.10 13.82
N ALA A 286 -13.94 -1.56 12.72
CA ALA A 286 -13.21 -2.81 12.68
C ALA A 286 -12.04 -2.75 11.69
N SER A 287 -11.06 -3.61 11.89
CA SER A 287 -10.03 -3.91 10.90
C SER A 287 -10.19 -5.35 10.42
N PHE A 288 -10.02 -5.57 9.11
CA PHE A 288 -10.01 -6.87 8.47
C PHE A 288 -8.58 -7.46 8.45
N THR A 289 -7.58 -6.59 8.45
CA THR A 289 -6.15 -6.88 8.49
C THR A 289 -5.54 -6.36 9.79
N ASP A 290 -4.24 -6.54 10.00
CA ASP A 290 -3.49 -5.69 10.93
C ASP A 290 -3.72 -4.21 10.56
N ILE A 291 -3.91 -3.33 11.54
CA ILE A 291 -4.21 -1.91 11.33
C ILE A 291 -3.03 -1.14 10.71
N PHE A 292 -1.82 -1.71 10.77
CA PHE A 292 -0.58 -1.25 10.14
C PHE A 292 -0.21 -2.06 8.88
N GLY A 293 -1.00 -3.07 8.55
CA GLY A 293 -1.02 -3.73 7.24
C GLY A 293 -0.49 -5.15 7.23
N ASP A 294 -1.19 -6.00 6.49
CA ASP A 294 -0.77 -7.36 6.19
C ASP A 294 0.13 -7.34 4.95
N VAL A 295 1.22 -8.11 4.98
CA VAL A 295 2.20 -8.15 3.89
C VAL A 295 1.56 -8.69 2.61
N ILE A 296 1.70 -7.96 1.50
CA ILE A 296 1.42 -8.49 0.17
C ILE A 296 2.63 -9.35 -0.24
N PRO A 297 2.46 -10.62 -0.67
CA PRO A 297 3.59 -11.47 -1.06
C PRO A 297 4.48 -10.80 -2.13
N ALA A 298 5.80 -10.89 -1.97
CA ALA A 298 6.75 -10.17 -2.81
C ALA A 298 6.65 -10.55 -4.30
N ASP A 299 6.33 -11.81 -4.59
CA ASP A 299 6.11 -12.34 -5.94
C ASP A 299 4.77 -11.88 -6.57
N GLN A 300 3.91 -11.22 -5.79
CA GLN A 300 2.63 -10.67 -6.25
C GLN A 300 2.64 -9.14 -6.38
N GLN A 301 3.74 -8.47 -6.02
CA GLN A 301 3.95 -7.02 -6.19
C GLN A 301 4.58 -6.68 -7.55
N VAL A 302 4.18 -7.40 -8.60
CA VAL A 302 4.79 -7.32 -9.95
C VAL A 302 3.93 -6.48 -10.89
N GLY A 303 4.56 -5.69 -11.76
CA GLY A 303 3.89 -4.83 -12.73
C GLY A 303 2.99 -5.62 -13.68
N GLY A 304 1.75 -5.15 -13.86
CA GLY A 304 0.68 -5.85 -14.57
C GLY A 304 -0.01 -6.95 -13.74
N GLY A 305 0.48 -7.24 -12.54
CA GLY A 305 -0.08 -8.23 -11.62
C GLY A 305 -1.26 -7.72 -10.80
N VAL A 306 -2.05 -8.66 -10.28
CA VAL A 306 -3.16 -8.40 -9.35
C VAL A 306 -3.06 -9.36 -8.17
N TYR A 307 -2.88 -8.81 -6.98
CA TYR A 307 -3.09 -9.52 -5.72
C TYR A 307 -4.58 -9.55 -5.39
N SER A 308 -5.08 -10.67 -4.85
CA SER A 308 -6.48 -10.81 -4.42
C SER A 308 -6.53 -11.60 -3.11
N VAL A 309 -7.31 -11.11 -2.15
CA VAL A 309 -7.48 -11.75 -0.85
C VAL A 309 -8.93 -11.64 -0.37
N ASP A 310 -9.42 -12.73 0.22
CA ASP A 310 -10.71 -12.77 0.91
C ASP A 310 -10.50 -12.55 2.41
N LEU A 311 -11.21 -11.58 2.95
CA LEU A 311 -11.10 -11.14 4.33
C LEU A 311 -12.48 -11.09 4.99
N SER A 312 -12.50 -11.10 6.32
CA SER A 312 -13.73 -10.90 7.08
C SER A 312 -13.46 -10.11 8.35
N ALA A 313 -14.42 -9.27 8.73
CA ALA A 313 -14.42 -8.56 10.00
C ALA A 313 -15.84 -8.58 10.57
N SER A 314 -15.95 -8.62 11.89
CA SER A 314 -17.22 -8.48 12.59
C SER A 314 -17.25 -7.13 13.29
N ALA A 315 -18.33 -6.38 13.10
CA ALA A 315 -18.61 -5.17 13.87
C ALA A 315 -19.53 -5.50 15.05
N SER A 316 -19.31 -4.82 16.18
CA SER A 316 -20.18 -4.89 17.36
C SER A 316 -21.44 -4.02 17.21
N ALA A 317 -21.37 -3.01 16.36
CA ALA A 317 -22.52 -2.19 15.98
C ALA A 317 -23.30 -2.90 14.86
N ASN A 318 -24.61 -2.64 14.77
CA ASN A 318 -25.49 -3.19 13.74
C ASN A 318 -26.10 -2.01 12.98
N SER A 319 -25.29 -1.38 12.13
CA SER A 319 -25.73 -0.30 11.24
C SER A 319 -26.00 -0.86 9.86
N THR A 320 -26.90 -0.20 9.14
CA THR A 320 -27.19 -0.49 7.73
C THR A 320 -26.33 0.34 6.77
N ASP A 321 -25.50 1.25 7.29
CA ASP A 321 -24.67 2.17 6.51
C ASP A 321 -23.19 1.97 6.89
N TRP A 322 -22.57 1.02 6.20
CA TRP A 322 -21.17 0.68 6.35
C TRP A 322 -20.43 0.85 5.04
N ASP A 323 -19.16 1.21 5.16
CA ASP A 323 -18.20 1.22 4.07
C ASP A 323 -16.99 0.34 4.41
N VAL A 324 -16.43 -0.30 3.39
CA VAL A 324 -15.08 -0.87 3.46
C VAL A 324 -14.12 0.14 2.85
N VAL A 325 -13.06 0.45 3.58
CA VAL A 325 -11.92 1.20 3.07
C VAL A 325 -10.71 0.28 3.01
N ALA A 326 -10.11 0.16 1.83
CA ALA A 326 -8.88 -0.58 1.61
C ALA A 326 -7.80 0.37 1.11
N PHE A 327 -6.59 0.25 1.64
CA PHE A 327 -5.43 1.02 1.19
C PHE A 327 -4.15 0.22 1.26
N VAL A 328 -3.20 0.58 0.41
CA VAL A 328 -1.85 0.03 0.41
C VAL A 328 -0.94 1.01 1.13
N VAL A 329 -0.10 0.50 2.04
CA VAL A 329 1.03 1.24 2.60
C VAL A 329 2.35 0.68 2.08
N ASP A 330 3.35 1.54 1.97
CA ASP A 330 4.71 1.14 1.60
C ASP A 330 5.53 0.62 2.80
N ALA A 331 6.83 0.46 2.60
CA ALA A 331 7.74 -0.02 3.64
C ALA A 331 7.92 0.96 4.82
N THR A 332 7.66 2.26 4.65
CA THR A 332 7.71 3.26 5.73
C THR A 332 6.38 3.32 6.50
N GLY A 333 5.30 2.79 5.90
CA GLY A 333 3.95 2.79 6.46
C GLY A 333 3.09 3.94 5.94
N GLU A 334 3.58 4.69 4.95
CA GLU A 334 2.84 5.75 4.27
C GLU A 334 1.86 5.17 3.26
N VAL A 335 0.70 5.79 3.13
CA VAL A 335 -0.35 5.35 2.20
C VAL A 335 0.05 5.68 0.77
N VAL A 336 0.08 4.65 -0.07
CA VAL A 336 0.36 4.75 -1.50
C VAL A 336 -0.91 5.11 -2.27
N ASN A 337 -2.00 4.34 -2.10
CA ASN A 337 -3.32 4.61 -2.67
C ASN A 337 -4.42 3.98 -1.80
N VAL A 338 -5.66 4.43 -1.98
CA VAL A 338 -6.83 4.03 -1.17
C VAL A 338 -8.07 3.86 -2.06
N GLN A 339 -9.03 3.05 -1.63
CA GLN A 339 -10.36 2.90 -2.22
C GLN A 339 -11.40 2.73 -1.11
N LYS A 340 -12.60 3.26 -1.35
CA LYS A 340 -13.78 3.11 -0.48
C LYS A 340 -14.94 2.52 -1.28
N ALA A 341 -15.68 1.63 -0.65
CA ALA A 341 -16.91 1.08 -1.22
C ALA A 341 -17.95 0.83 -0.13
N ALA A 342 -19.21 1.17 -0.42
CA ALA A 342 -20.32 0.78 0.43
C ALA A 342 -20.39 -0.74 0.54
N VAL A 343 -20.67 -1.22 1.74
CA VAL A 343 -20.82 -2.65 2.00
C VAL A 343 -21.96 -3.23 1.17
N GLY A 344 -21.74 -4.39 0.56
CA GLY A 344 -22.72 -5.03 -0.34
C GLY A 344 -22.61 -4.58 -1.79
N THR A 345 -21.59 -3.78 -2.14
CA THR A 345 -21.30 -3.36 -3.51
C THR A 345 -20.03 -3.98 -4.05
N ASN A 346 -19.93 -4.02 -5.38
CA ASN A 346 -18.71 -4.33 -6.12
C ASN A 346 -18.16 -3.05 -6.74
N LYS A 347 -17.10 -2.51 -6.16
CA LYS A 347 -16.31 -1.40 -6.69
C LYS A 347 -15.08 -1.99 -7.37
N ASP A 348 -15.09 -2.03 -8.69
CA ASP A 348 -13.93 -2.50 -9.48
C ASP A 348 -12.80 -1.46 -9.48
N PHE A 349 -11.68 -1.79 -10.12
CA PHE A 349 -10.66 -0.81 -10.48
C PHE A 349 -11.30 0.29 -11.34
N ASP A 350 -10.86 1.53 -11.11
CA ASP A 350 -11.26 2.70 -11.87
C ASP A 350 -10.20 3.13 -12.88
#